data_AF-A0A4R6KJP3-F1
#
_entry.id   AF-A0A4R6KJP3-F1
#
_cell.length_a   1.000
_cell.length_b   1.000
_cell.length_c   1.000
_cell.angle_alpha   90.00
_cell.angle_beta   90.00
_cell.angle_gamma   90.00
#
_symmetry.space_group_name_H-M   'P 1'
#
loop_
_entity.id
_entity.type
_entity.pdbx_description
1 polymer ?
#
loop_
_entity_poly.entity_id
_entity_poly.type
_entity_poly.pdbx_seq_one_letter_code
_entity_poly.pdbx_strand_id
1 'polypeptide(L)'
;MDPNDELVRALALAVGTDPYVVSWRDLDTTRTREELERLSEWVNWAIHRYRLDHKVIPPCWPEHGALTEELSALRTFWEACYQEDAAPSDPLAFHRDLTLALRRLRDWSSLLGCTRTNHRPERVD
;
A
#
# COMPACT_ATOMS: atom_id res chain seq x y z
N MET A 1 14.25 2.96 -36.17
CA MET A 1 13.37 2.73 -35.01
C MET A 1 11.99 3.19 -35.45
N ASP A 2 10.96 2.38 -35.29
CA ASP A 2 9.61 2.73 -35.72
C ASP A 2 9.09 3.89 -34.83
N PRO A 3 8.63 5.02 -35.40
CA PRO A 3 8.01 6.11 -34.62
C PRO A 3 6.86 5.63 -33.73
N ASN A 4 6.17 4.55 -34.13
CA ASN A 4 5.12 3.93 -33.33
C ASN A 4 5.69 3.19 -32.10
N ASP A 5 6.89 2.61 -32.19
CA ASP A 5 7.58 2.00 -31.04
C ASP A 5 8.03 3.06 -30.03
N GLU A 6 8.44 4.24 -30.50
CA GLU A 6 8.81 5.36 -29.65
C GLU A 6 7.58 5.94 -28.94
N LEU A 7 6.44 6.03 -29.64
CA LEU A 7 5.18 6.48 -29.05
C LEU A 7 4.64 5.47 -28.04
N VAL A 8 4.72 4.16 -28.34
CA VAL A 8 4.36 3.08 -27.41
C VAL A 8 5.28 3.08 -26.19
N ARG A 9 6.57 3.33 -26.35
CA ARG A 9 7.52 3.49 -25.22
C ARG A 9 7.23 4.74 -24.40
N ALA A 10 6.96 5.88 -25.05
CA ALA A 10 6.62 7.13 -24.38
C ALA A 10 5.28 7.01 -23.63
N LEU A 11 4.29 6.34 -24.22
CA LEU A 11 3.02 6.02 -23.58
C LEU A 11 3.21 5.02 -22.44
N ALA A 12 4.03 3.98 -22.59
CA ALA A 12 4.35 3.03 -21.52
C ALA A 12 5.11 3.68 -20.36
N LEU A 13 5.94 4.69 -20.64
CA LEU A 13 6.57 5.56 -19.64
C LEU A 13 5.56 6.52 -18.98
N ALA A 14 4.47 6.85 -19.68
CA ALA A 14 3.39 7.73 -19.25
C ALA A 14 2.12 6.98 -18.79
N VAL A 15 2.15 5.64 -18.67
CA VAL A 15 1.07 4.88 -18.04
C VAL A 15 1.12 5.21 -16.55
N GLY A 16 0.35 6.25 -16.21
CA GLY A 16 -0.07 6.72 -14.89
C GLY A 16 0.75 6.25 -13.70
N THR A 17 1.81 6.99 -13.37
CA THR A 17 2.39 7.01 -12.02
C THR A 17 1.61 7.91 -11.06
N ASP A 18 0.45 8.42 -11.49
CA ASP A 18 -0.40 9.24 -10.65
C ASP A 18 -1.00 8.39 -9.53
N PRO A 19 -0.98 8.89 -8.28
CA PRO A 19 -1.61 8.22 -7.16
C PRO A 19 -3.11 8.08 -7.42
N TYR A 20 -3.64 6.87 -7.24
CA TYR A 20 -5.07 6.64 -7.25
C TYR A 20 -5.53 5.83 -6.03
N VAL A 21 -6.79 6.05 -5.68
CA VAL A 21 -7.46 5.33 -4.60
C VAL A 21 -7.90 3.97 -5.13
N VAL A 22 -7.66 2.92 -4.34
CA VAL A 22 -8.08 1.55 -4.62
C VAL A 22 -9.33 1.25 -3.79
N SER A 23 -10.44 0.90 -4.45
CA SER A 23 -11.64 0.36 -3.77
C SER A 23 -11.59 -1.16 -3.82
N TRP A 24 -11.08 -1.80 -2.78
CA TRP A 24 -10.93 -3.27 -2.71
C TRP A 24 -12.25 -4.02 -2.81
N ARG A 25 -13.35 -3.40 -2.37
CA ARG A 25 -14.71 -3.96 -2.46
C ARG A 25 -15.15 -4.24 -3.89
N ASP A 26 -14.71 -3.42 -4.85
CA ASP A 26 -15.23 -3.42 -6.22
C ASP A 26 -14.27 -4.08 -7.22
N LEU A 27 -13.15 -4.65 -6.74
CA LEU A 27 -12.16 -5.30 -7.59
C LEU A 27 -12.59 -6.72 -7.96
N ASP A 28 -12.34 -7.09 -9.22
CA ASP A 28 -12.29 -8.49 -9.62
C ASP A 28 -10.98 -9.17 -9.16
N THR A 29 -10.92 -10.49 -9.27
CA THR A 29 -9.77 -11.29 -8.82
C THR A 29 -8.46 -10.92 -9.51
N THR A 30 -8.52 -10.53 -10.78
CA THR A 30 -7.31 -10.16 -11.54
C THR A 30 -6.76 -8.84 -11.03
N ARG A 31 -7.61 -7.81 -10.95
CA ARG A 31 -7.24 -6.50 -10.42
C ARG A 31 -6.81 -6.56 -8.95
N THR A 32 -7.46 -7.41 -8.16
CA THR A 32 -7.08 -7.65 -6.76
C THR A 32 -5.63 -8.13 -6.67
N ARG A 33 -5.23 -9.08 -7.53
CA ARG A 33 -3.85 -9.58 -7.54
C ARG A 33 -2.86 -8.50 -7.94
N GLU A 34 -3.16 -7.75 -8.99
CA GLU A 34 -2.32 -6.65 -9.49
C GLU A 34 -2.12 -5.56 -8.42
N GLU A 35 -3.20 -5.15 -7.75
CA GLU A 35 -3.11 -4.15 -6.68
C GLU A 35 -2.38 -4.68 -5.44
N LEU A 36 -2.56 -5.96 -5.09
CA LEU A 36 -1.83 -6.58 -3.98
C LEU A 36 -0.34 -6.67 -4.27
N GLU A 37 0.07 -6.95 -5.51
CA GLU A 37 1.48 -6.96 -5.91
C GLU A 37 2.08 -5.56 -5.79
N ARG A 38 1.44 -4.55 -6.39
CA ARG A 38 1.86 -3.15 -6.28
C ARG A 38 1.91 -2.67 -4.83
N LEU A 39 0.92 -3.02 -4.02
CA LEU A 39 0.91 -2.67 -2.60
C LEU A 39 2.04 -3.38 -1.84
N SER A 40 2.30 -4.65 -2.13
CA SER A 40 3.35 -5.44 -1.48
C SER A 40 4.74 -4.85 -1.70
N GLU A 41 5.04 -4.35 -2.90
CA GLU A 41 6.30 -3.66 -3.18
C GLU A 41 6.50 -2.44 -2.29
N TRP A 42 5.47 -1.59 -2.18
CA TRP A 42 5.51 -0.40 -1.32
C TRP A 42 5.58 -0.76 0.17
N VAL A 43 4.79 -1.73 0.63
CA VAL A 43 4.80 -2.19 2.03
C VAL A 43 6.18 -2.74 2.40
N ASN A 44 6.82 -3.52 1.51
CA ASN A 44 8.17 -4.00 1.71
C ASN A 44 9.16 -2.84 1.87
N TRP A 45 9.11 -1.84 0.99
CA TRP A 45 9.94 -0.63 1.14
C TRP A 45 9.68 0.06 2.49
N ALA A 46 8.42 0.24 2.88
CA ALA A 46 8.03 0.95 4.11
C ALA A 46 8.53 0.21 5.37
N ILE A 47 8.37 -1.12 5.41
CA ILE A 47 8.88 -1.97 6.50
C ILE A 47 10.39 -1.76 6.70
N HIS A 48 11.16 -1.81 5.60
CA HIS A 48 12.61 -1.64 5.67
C HIS A 48 13.01 -0.20 6.03
N ARG A 49 12.32 0.80 5.46
CA ARG A 49 12.59 2.23 5.67
C ARG A 49 12.33 2.67 7.10
N TYR A 50 11.21 2.23 7.68
CA TYR A 50 10.78 2.64 9.02
C TYR A 50 11.08 1.59 10.11
N ARG A 51 11.78 0.50 9.75
CA ARG A 51 12.12 -0.61 10.66
C ARG A 51 10.89 -1.16 11.38
N LEU A 52 9.79 -1.31 10.65
CA LEU A 52 8.53 -1.83 11.20
C LEU A 52 8.67 -3.32 11.50
N ASP A 53 8.14 -3.76 12.63
CA ASP A 53 8.15 -5.16 13.02
C ASP A 53 6.82 -5.86 12.68
N HIS A 54 6.82 -7.19 12.83
CA HIS A 54 5.67 -8.04 12.58
C HIS A 54 4.46 -7.76 13.50
N LYS A 55 4.62 -6.99 14.58
CA LYS A 55 3.51 -6.60 15.45
C LYS A 55 2.75 -5.39 14.89
N VAL A 56 3.37 -4.65 13.98
CA VAL A 56 2.74 -3.55 13.25
C VAL A 56 2.20 -4.03 11.92
N ILE A 57 3.02 -4.76 11.16
CA ILE A 57 2.63 -5.32 9.86
C ILE A 57 3.01 -6.81 9.85
N PRO A 58 2.09 -7.74 10.15
CA PRO A 58 2.37 -9.17 10.11
C PRO A 58 2.61 -9.64 8.66
N PRO A 59 3.37 -10.72 8.43
CA PRO A 59 3.61 -11.24 7.08
C PRO A 59 2.33 -11.64 6.33
N CYS A 60 1.28 -12.01 7.05
CA CYS A 60 -0.03 -12.36 6.49
C CYS A 60 -0.97 -11.16 6.33
N TRP A 61 -0.47 -9.91 6.38
CA TRP A 61 -1.30 -8.71 6.21
C TRP A 61 -2.23 -8.74 4.97
N PRO A 62 -1.88 -9.35 3.81
CA PRO A 62 -2.78 -9.37 2.64
C PRO A 62 -4.10 -10.10 2.91
N GLU A 63 -4.09 -11.04 3.87
CA GLU A 63 -5.24 -11.85 4.26
C GLU A 63 -6.20 -11.10 5.21
N HIS A 64 -5.85 -9.87 5.63
CA HIS A 64 -6.59 -9.09 6.61
C HIS A 64 -7.09 -7.78 5.99
N GLY A 65 -8.38 -7.72 5.69
CA GLY A 65 -8.97 -6.61 4.94
C GLY A 65 -8.68 -5.24 5.56
N ALA A 66 -8.79 -5.10 6.88
CA ALA A 66 -8.49 -3.83 7.57
C ALA A 66 -7.04 -3.37 7.40
N LEU A 67 -6.08 -4.30 7.38
CA LEU A 67 -4.67 -3.98 7.14
C LEU A 67 -4.47 -3.56 5.67
N THR A 68 -5.04 -4.31 4.73
CA THR A 68 -4.97 -4.02 3.30
C THR A 68 -5.53 -2.64 2.97
N GLU A 69 -6.70 -2.27 3.52
CA GLU A 69 -7.33 -0.96 3.32
C GLU A 69 -6.46 0.19 3.82
N GLU A 70 -5.96 0.10 5.05
CA GLU A 70 -5.12 1.15 5.65
C GLU A 70 -3.77 1.29 4.94
N LEU A 71 -3.14 0.17 4.58
CA LEU A 71 -1.85 0.18 3.86
C LEU A 71 -2.03 0.76 2.45
N SER A 72 -3.13 0.46 1.76
CA SER A 72 -3.47 1.10 0.49
C SER A 72 -3.63 2.61 0.62
N ALA A 73 -4.40 3.07 1.61
CA ALA A 73 -4.59 4.49 1.85
C ALA A 73 -3.26 5.21 2.14
N LEU A 74 -2.40 4.59 2.95
CA LEU A 74 -1.06 5.11 3.23
C LEU A 74 -0.17 5.16 1.98
N ARG A 75 -0.18 4.13 1.12
CA ARG A 75 0.55 4.14 -0.15
C ARG A 75 0.11 5.31 -1.02
N THR A 76 -1.20 5.43 -1.24
CA THR A 76 -1.76 6.51 -2.08
C THR A 76 -1.41 7.89 -1.52
N PHE A 77 -1.45 8.07 -0.18
CA PHE A 77 -1.06 9.34 0.42
C PHE A 77 0.44 9.62 0.28
N TRP A 78 1.29 8.60 0.47
CA TRP A 78 2.72 8.73 0.22
C TRP A 78 3.01 9.12 -1.23
N GLU A 79 2.42 8.42 -2.21
CA GLU A 79 2.60 8.72 -3.63
C GLU A 79 2.18 10.17 -3.96
N ALA A 80 1.08 10.66 -3.38
CA ALA A 80 0.62 12.05 -3.54
C ALA A 80 1.57 13.07 -2.91
N CYS A 81 2.10 12.81 -1.71
CA CYS A 81 3.00 13.73 -1.02
C CYS A 81 4.39 13.88 -1.67
N TYR A 82 4.71 13.05 -2.67
CA TYR A 82 5.99 13.03 -3.35
C TYR A 82 5.88 13.23 -4.87
N GLN A 83 4.74 13.73 -5.37
CA GLN A 83 4.63 14.20 -6.76
C GLN A 83 5.46 15.46 -7.00
N GLU A 84 5.79 15.74 -8.27
CA GLU A 84 6.58 16.91 -8.67
C GLU A 84 5.90 18.24 -8.31
N ASP A 85 4.58 18.26 -8.28
CA ASP A 85 3.74 19.42 -7.97
C ASP A 85 3.27 19.46 -6.49
N ALA A 86 3.72 18.53 -5.65
CA ALA A 86 3.39 18.51 -4.23
C ALA A 86 3.95 19.73 -3.48
N ALA A 87 3.23 20.19 -2.46
CA ALA A 87 3.71 21.29 -1.64
C ALA A 87 4.91 20.84 -0.79
N PRO A 88 5.88 21.73 -0.47
CA PRO A 88 7.02 21.38 0.37
C PRO A 88 6.65 20.84 1.76
N SER A 89 5.42 21.08 2.23
CA SER A 89 4.89 20.58 3.49
C SER A 89 4.35 19.15 3.45
N ASP A 90 4.08 18.60 2.26
CA ASP A 90 3.32 17.37 2.12
C ASP A 90 4.07 16.13 2.63
N PRO A 91 5.39 15.97 2.40
CA PRO A 91 6.16 14.91 3.06
C PRO A 91 6.04 14.94 4.59
N LEU A 92 5.97 16.13 5.18
CA LEU A 92 5.78 16.26 6.63
C LEU A 92 4.36 15.89 7.04
N ALA A 93 3.34 16.18 6.22
CA ALA A 93 1.97 15.73 6.43
C ALA A 93 1.89 14.19 6.42
N PHE A 94 2.51 13.54 5.44
CA PHE A 94 2.63 12.08 5.38
C PHE A 94 3.16 11.49 6.69
N HIS A 95 4.23 12.02 7.25
CA HIS A 95 4.79 11.50 8.51
C HIS A 95 3.86 11.67 9.73
N ARG A 96 3.01 12.70 9.74
CA ARG A 96 2.00 12.89 10.79
C ARG A 96 0.95 11.77 10.73
N ASP A 97 0.40 11.52 9.55
CA ASP A 97 -0.62 10.47 9.37
C ASP A 97 -0.04 9.06 9.45
N LEU A 98 1.20 8.85 9.01
CA LEU A 98 1.93 7.61 9.22
C LEU A 98 1.95 7.25 10.71
N THR A 99 2.23 8.21 11.59
CA THR A 99 2.25 7.97 13.04
C THR A 99 0.90 7.46 13.57
N LEU A 100 -0.21 7.98 13.06
CA LEU A 100 -1.56 7.56 13.45
C LEU A 100 -1.90 6.18 12.86
N ALA A 101 -1.55 5.95 11.60
CA ALA A 101 -1.77 4.68 10.93
C ALA A 101 -0.99 3.53 11.56
N LEU A 102 0.28 3.74 11.94
CA LEU A 102 1.08 2.72 12.64
C LEU A 102 0.47 2.32 13.99
N ARG A 103 -0.31 3.19 14.64
CA ARG A 103 -1.06 2.85 15.85
C ARG A 103 -2.24 1.93 15.51
N ARG A 104 -3.07 2.32 14.53
CA ARG A 104 -4.21 1.50 14.06
C ARG A 104 -3.77 0.12 13.57
N LEU A 105 -2.70 0.06 12.77
CA LEU A 105 -2.12 -1.19 12.27
C LEU A 105 -1.68 -2.11 13.41
N ARG A 106 -1.07 -1.57 14.46
CA ARG A 106 -0.71 -2.34 15.66
C ARG A 106 -1.94 -2.82 16.42
N ASP A 107 -2.96 -1.97 16.56
CA ASP A 107 -4.20 -2.32 17.25
C ASP A 107 -4.92 -3.46 16.52
N TRP A 108 -5.13 -3.36 15.20
CA TRP A 108 -5.70 -4.44 14.41
C TRP A 108 -4.85 -5.70 14.45
N SER A 109 -3.53 -5.59 14.23
CA SER A 109 -2.61 -6.74 14.27
C SER A 109 -2.69 -7.50 15.60
N SER A 110 -2.89 -6.81 16.71
CA SER A 110 -3.06 -7.43 18.03
C SER A 110 -4.32 -8.28 18.17
N LEU A 111 -5.38 -7.94 17.41
CA LEU A 111 -6.68 -8.64 17.44
C LEU A 111 -6.71 -9.87 16.53
N LEU A 112 -5.82 -9.96 15.53
CA LEU A 112 -5.80 -11.06 14.56
C LEU A 112 -5.46 -12.41 15.20
N GLY A 113 -4.68 -12.41 16.27
CA GLY A 113 -4.15 -13.64 16.87
C GLY A 113 -3.17 -14.41 15.96
N CYS A 114 -2.74 -13.79 14.86
CA CYS A 114 -1.68 -14.29 13.99
C CYS A 114 -0.33 -14.22 14.69
N THR A 115 0.56 -15.18 14.40
CA THR A 115 1.97 -15.09 14.76
C THR A 115 2.79 -14.81 13.52
N ARG A 116 4.09 -14.54 13.71
CA ARG A 116 5.02 -14.34 12.59
C ARG A 116 5.00 -15.50 11.57
N THR A 117 4.66 -16.71 11.99
CA THR A 117 4.71 -17.91 11.14
C THR A 117 3.36 -18.61 10.98
N ASN A 118 2.29 -18.11 11.61
CA ASN A 118 0.99 -18.77 11.57
C ASN A 118 -0.15 -17.75 11.42
N HIS A 119 -0.89 -17.88 10.33
CA HIS A 119 -2.08 -17.07 10.06
C HIS A 119 -3.31 -17.67 10.75
N ARG A 120 -4.19 -16.80 11.25
CA ARG A 120 -5.52 -17.14 11.76
C ARG A 120 -6.55 -16.43 10.87
N PRO A 121 -7.40 -17.18 10.16
CA PRO A 121 -8.48 -16.58 9.36
C PRO A 121 -9.41 -15.75 10.23
N GLU A 122 -9.82 -14.60 9.73
CA GLU A 122 -10.87 -13.79 10.36
C GLU A 122 -12.21 -14.53 10.25
N ARG A 123 -12.99 -14.47 11.32
CA ARG A 123 -14.35 -15.02 11.30
C ARG A 123 -15.24 -14.08 10.51
N VAL A 124 -15.77 -14.56 9.40
CA VAL A 124 -16.93 -13.93 8.74
C VAL A 124 -18.15 -14.50 9.45
N ASP A 125 -18.67 -13.75 10.42
CA ASP A 125 -19.96 -14.04 11.07
C ASP A 125 -21.13 -13.68 10.14
#